data_AF-A0A8I1QCV0-F1
#
_entry.id   AF-A0A8I1QCV0-F1
#
_cell.length_a   1.000
_cell.length_b   1.000
_cell.length_c   1.000
_cell.angle_alpha   90.00
_cell.angle_beta   90.00
_cell.angle_gamma   90.00
#
_symmetry.space_group_name_H-M   'P 1'
#
loop_
_entity.id
_entity.type
_entity.pdbx_description
1 polymer ?
#
loop_
_entity_poly.entity_id
_entity_poly.type
_entity_poly.pdbx_seq_one_letter_code
_entity_poly.pdbx_strand_id
1 'polypeptide(L)'
;MQQKFEFLNQLPKEMGVETATHLATPDLIRLSTTSTRYRTFFNPLLEQRKPLQNFLHHVVRGEHDKVKGFLQKDFHLIVQRDQVTDCSNRTFHFISGFEYTLWALDKHMWTIMLDCIPQNKEGKKVFAQLLSQYNKVKTEGVTYKLKAKTVIEQHFAFKNTLIKALQIQVDSLNAPGAKNWKA
;
A
#
# COMPACT_ATOMS: atom_id res chain seq x y z
N MET A 1 15.55 11.21 38.02
CA MET A 1 14.28 11.91 37.74
C MET A 1 13.91 11.60 36.30
N GLN A 2 13.01 10.64 36.04
CA GLN A 2 12.51 10.40 34.68
C GLN A 2 11.69 11.64 34.29
N GLN A 3 12.15 12.41 33.31
CA GLN A 3 11.33 13.47 32.71
C GLN A 3 10.12 12.80 32.06
N LYS A 4 9.01 12.79 32.79
CA LYS A 4 7.74 12.29 32.30
C LYS A 4 7.29 13.27 31.21
N PHE A 5 7.18 12.77 29.98
CA PHE A 5 6.81 13.61 28.83
C PHE A 5 5.35 14.01 28.95
N GLU A 6 5.09 15.12 29.66
CA GLU A 6 3.75 15.51 30.10
C GLU A 6 3.00 16.43 29.12
N PHE A 7 3.45 16.55 27.86
CA PHE A 7 2.95 17.60 26.94
C PHE A 7 2.15 17.12 25.72
N LEU A 8 2.01 15.81 25.46
CA LEU A 8 1.33 15.33 24.22
C LEU A 8 -0.12 15.80 24.07
N ASN A 9 -0.86 15.94 25.17
CA ASN A 9 -2.25 16.44 25.14
C ASN A 9 -2.32 17.96 24.96
N GLN A 10 -1.20 18.66 25.10
CA GLN A 10 -1.07 20.11 24.91
C GLN A 10 -0.52 20.43 23.51
N LEU A 11 -0.09 19.43 22.75
CA LEU A 11 0.31 19.65 21.36
C LEU A 11 -0.90 20.10 20.54
N PRO A 12 -0.73 21.12 19.69
CA PRO A 12 -1.75 21.50 18.71
C PRO A 12 -2.16 20.28 17.87
N LYS A 13 -3.44 20.21 17.49
CA LYS A 13 -3.97 19.08 16.70
C LYS A 13 -3.21 18.93 15.38
N GLU A 14 -2.76 20.05 14.82
CA GLU A 14 -1.97 20.16 13.59
C GLU A 14 -0.65 19.38 13.69
N MET A 15 0.01 19.39 14.85
CA MET A 15 1.23 18.62 15.09
C MET A 15 0.96 17.12 15.07
N GLY A 16 -0.21 16.69 15.55
CA GLY A 16 -0.65 15.30 15.45
C GLY A 16 -0.88 14.86 14.00
N VAL A 17 -1.49 15.74 13.20
CA VAL A 17 -1.71 15.51 11.76
C VAL A 17 -0.38 15.37 11.02
N GLU A 18 0.55 16.30 11.24
CA GLU A 18 1.88 16.27 10.62
C GLU A 18 2.70 15.04 11.08
N THR A 19 2.66 14.71 12.38
CA THR A 19 3.34 13.50 12.87
C THR A 19 2.76 12.24 12.24
N ALA A 20 1.43 12.20 12.06
CA ALA A 20 0.78 11.07 11.41
C ALA A 20 1.26 10.92 9.97
N THR A 21 1.40 12.00 9.18
CA THR A 21 1.80 11.91 7.77
C THR A 21 3.13 11.19 7.54
N HIS A 22 4.00 11.13 8.56
CA HIS A 22 5.31 10.45 8.50
C HIS A 22 5.30 9.02 9.07
N LEU A 23 4.18 8.54 9.60
CA LEU A 23 4.05 7.22 10.21
C LEU A 23 3.04 6.35 9.46
N ALA A 24 3.32 5.05 9.35
CA ALA A 24 2.35 4.08 8.86
C ALA A 24 1.27 3.83 9.93
N THR A 25 0.06 3.45 9.51
CA THR A 25 -1.05 3.18 10.44
C THR A 25 -0.72 2.14 11.52
N PRO A 26 -0.01 1.03 11.23
CA PRO A 26 0.38 0.07 12.27
C PRO A 26 1.26 0.67 13.36
N ASP A 27 2.13 1.62 13.03
CA ASP A 27 2.97 2.30 14.01
C ASP A 27 2.13 3.24 14.89
N LEU A 28 1.17 3.94 14.29
CA LEU A 28 0.20 4.76 15.04
C LEU A 28 -0.65 3.93 16.00
N ILE A 29 -1.08 2.72 15.60
CA ILE A 29 -1.79 1.78 16.47
C ILE A 29 -0.88 1.35 17.64
N ARG A 30 0.37 0.98 17.36
CA ARG A 30 1.31 0.59 18.41
C ARG A 30 1.50 1.73 19.41
N LEU A 31 1.74 2.95 18.93
CA LEU A 31 1.84 4.14 19.78
C LEU A 31 0.58 4.36 20.61
N SER A 32 -0.61 4.27 20.00
CA SER A 32 -1.88 4.47 20.71
C SER A 32 -2.11 3.45 21.82
N THR A 33 -1.60 2.23 21.69
CA THR A 33 -1.71 1.18 22.71
C THR A 33 -0.73 1.31 23.88
N THR A 34 0.34 2.11 23.74
CA THR A 34 1.37 2.23 24.81
C THR A 34 0.88 2.95 26.06
N SER A 35 -0.07 3.89 25.94
CA SER A 35 -0.69 4.55 27.09
C SER A 35 -2.04 5.17 26.74
N THR A 36 -2.89 5.38 27.75
CA THR A 36 -4.17 6.09 27.61
C THR A 36 -4.00 7.48 26.97
N ARG A 37 -2.85 8.12 27.18
CA ARG A 37 -2.55 9.44 26.65
C ARG A 37 -2.32 9.41 25.14
N TYR A 38 -1.40 8.56 24.69
CA TYR A 38 -1.15 8.35 23.26
C TYR A 38 -2.40 7.84 22.55
N ARG A 39 -3.22 7.02 23.23
CA ARG A 39 -4.53 6.61 22.73
C ARG A 39 -5.42 7.80 22.40
N THR A 40 -5.63 8.71 23.35
CA THR A 40 -6.48 9.89 23.13
C THR A 40 -5.94 10.79 22.01
N PHE A 41 -4.62 10.92 21.90
CA PHE A 41 -3.99 11.74 20.87
C PHE A 41 -4.09 11.14 19.46
N PHE A 42 -3.85 9.82 19.31
CA PHE A 42 -3.79 9.18 17.99
C PHE A 42 -5.11 8.56 17.50
N ASN A 43 -6.06 8.26 18.38
CA ASN A 43 -7.34 7.65 17.97
C ASN A 43 -8.08 8.47 16.90
N PRO A 44 -8.24 9.81 17.01
CA PRO A 44 -8.91 10.59 15.97
C PRO A 44 -8.22 10.47 14.60
N LEU A 45 -6.88 10.40 14.59
CA LEU A 45 -6.08 10.25 13.37
C LEU A 45 -6.25 8.85 12.76
N LEU A 46 -6.33 7.81 13.60
CA LEU A 46 -6.62 6.45 13.17
C LEU A 46 -8.01 6.35 12.54
N GLU A 47 -9.02 6.99 13.13
CA GLU A 47 -10.37 7.04 12.55
C GLU A 47 -10.38 7.73 11.16
N GLN A 48 -9.65 8.84 11.02
CA GLN A 48 -9.50 9.53 9.74
C GLN A 48 -8.79 8.68 8.67
N ARG A 49 -7.94 7.73 9.06
CA ARG A 49 -7.20 6.84 8.15
C ARG A 49 -7.95 5.56 7.75
N LYS A 50 -9.01 5.21 8.46
CA LYS A 50 -9.82 4.02 8.13
C LYS A 50 -10.25 3.96 6.67
N PRO A 51 -10.71 5.06 6.02
CA PRO A 51 -11.07 5.02 4.61
C PRO A 51 -9.90 4.62 3.71
N LEU A 52 -8.70 5.17 3.95
CA LEU A 52 -7.49 4.82 3.20
C LEU A 52 -7.11 3.36 3.39
N GLN A 53 -7.10 2.88 4.63
CA GLN A 53 -6.78 1.49 4.96
C GLN A 53 -7.73 0.50 4.29
N ASN A 54 -9.04 0.78 4.36
CA ASN A 54 -10.05 -0.05 3.70
C ASN A 54 -9.94 0.03 2.18
N PHE A 55 -9.67 1.21 1.62
CA PHE A 55 -9.42 1.38 0.20
C PHE A 55 -8.24 0.50 -0.26
N LEU A 56 -7.06 0.63 0.35
CA LEU A 56 -5.87 -0.17 0.00
C LEU A 56 -6.13 -1.66 0.16
N HIS A 57 -6.85 -2.06 1.21
CA HIS A 57 -7.25 -3.45 1.44
C HIS A 57 -8.08 -4.03 0.29
N HIS A 58 -9.02 -3.27 -0.27
CA HIS A 58 -9.82 -3.70 -1.42
C HIS A 58 -9.00 -3.68 -2.73
N VAL A 59 -8.07 -2.74 -2.88
CA VAL A 59 -7.18 -2.68 -4.04
C VAL A 59 -6.31 -3.93 -4.12
N VAL A 60 -5.63 -4.32 -3.04
CA VAL A 60 -4.73 -5.49 -3.06
C VAL A 60 -5.45 -6.83 -3.25
N ARG A 61 -6.79 -6.83 -3.14
CA ARG A 61 -7.67 -7.98 -3.35
C ARG A 61 -8.38 -7.97 -4.70
N GLY A 62 -8.21 -6.93 -5.52
CA GLY A 62 -8.87 -6.83 -6.82
C GLY A 62 -10.40 -6.61 -6.73
N GLU A 63 -10.90 -6.03 -5.63
CA GLU A 63 -12.34 -5.84 -5.41
C GLU A 63 -12.85 -4.55 -6.08
N HIS A 64 -12.96 -4.58 -7.41
CA HIS A 64 -13.23 -3.42 -8.29
C HIS A 64 -14.40 -2.53 -7.85
N ASP A 65 -15.57 -3.10 -7.58
CA ASP A 65 -16.77 -2.33 -7.25
C ASP A 65 -16.61 -1.56 -5.93
N LYS A 66 -15.93 -2.16 -4.96
CA LYS A 66 -15.66 -1.50 -3.67
C LYS A 66 -14.66 -0.37 -3.86
N VAL A 67 -13.58 -0.61 -4.59
CA VAL A 67 -12.58 0.42 -4.91
C VAL A 67 -13.23 1.63 -5.59
N LYS A 68 -14.10 1.38 -6.59
CA LYS A 68 -14.89 2.43 -7.25
C LYS A 68 -15.75 3.20 -6.26
N GLY A 69 -16.47 2.50 -5.38
CA GLY A 69 -17.31 3.14 -4.35
C GLY A 69 -16.53 4.01 -3.36
N PHE A 70 -15.28 3.66 -3.03
CA PHE A 70 -14.41 4.52 -2.22
C PHE A 70 -13.99 5.78 -2.98
N LEU A 71 -13.55 5.64 -4.24
CA LEU A 71 -13.07 6.78 -5.04
C LEU A 71 -14.17 7.72 -5.50
N GLN A 72 -15.41 7.23 -5.66
CA GLN A 72 -16.58 8.09 -5.90
C GLN A 72 -16.90 8.98 -4.70
N LYS A 73 -16.57 8.56 -3.48
CA LYS A 73 -16.76 9.37 -2.27
C LYS A 73 -15.58 10.32 -2.04
N ASP A 74 -14.36 9.84 -2.24
CA ASP A 74 -13.15 10.63 -2.15
C ASP A 74 -12.08 10.13 -3.13
N PHE A 75 -11.93 10.82 -4.25
CA PHE A 75 -10.95 10.46 -5.27
C PHE A 75 -9.51 10.73 -4.83
N HIS A 76 -9.27 11.49 -3.75
CA HIS A 76 -7.92 11.76 -3.25
C HIS A 76 -7.26 10.52 -2.63
N LEU A 77 -8.03 9.49 -2.28
CA LEU A 77 -7.49 8.23 -1.76
C LEU A 77 -6.52 7.56 -2.75
N ILE A 78 -6.68 7.77 -4.05
CA ILE A 78 -5.87 7.13 -5.09
C ILE A 78 -4.36 7.44 -4.96
N VAL A 79 -4.00 8.64 -4.48
CA VAL A 79 -2.61 9.11 -4.35
C VAL A 79 -2.03 8.89 -2.95
N GLN A 80 -2.88 8.61 -1.97
CA GLN A 80 -2.46 8.45 -0.58
C GLN A 80 -1.75 7.12 -0.39
N ARG A 81 -0.73 7.11 0.49
CA ARG A 81 0.10 5.94 0.77
C ARG A 81 -0.04 5.53 2.22
N ASP A 82 -0.06 4.22 2.44
CA ASP A 82 0.03 3.64 3.77
C ASP A 82 0.59 2.21 3.67
N GLN A 83 0.68 1.55 4.81
CA GLN A 83 1.02 0.14 4.88
C GLN A 83 -0.20 -0.73 4.52
N VAL A 84 0.02 -1.73 3.67
CA VAL A 84 -0.97 -2.76 3.32
C VAL A 84 -0.27 -4.11 3.07
N THR A 85 -0.97 -5.21 3.37
CA THR A 85 -0.52 -6.57 3.05
C THR A 85 -1.48 -7.20 2.06
N ASP A 86 -0.95 -7.74 0.97
CA ASP A 86 -1.74 -8.39 -0.07
C ASP A 86 -2.03 -9.88 0.21
N CYS A 87 -2.79 -10.52 -0.69
CA CYS A 87 -3.14 -11.94 -0.59
C CYS A 87 -1.94 -12.90 -0.68
N SER A 88 -0.78 -12.42 -1.15
CA SER A 88 0.46 -13.19 -1.23
C SER A 88 1.35 -13.00 0.01
N ASN A 89 0.84 -12.34 1.06
CA ASN A 89 1.58 -11.98 2.27
C ASN A 89 2.80 -11.07 2.00
N ARG A 90 2.73 -10.24 0.96
CA ARG A 90 3.68 -9.15 0.73
C ARG A 90 3.20 -7.92 1.47
N THR A 91 4.00 -7.42 2.40
CA THR A 91 3.69 -6.20 3.15
C THR A 91 4.42 -5.02 2.53
N PHE A 92 3.66 -4.09 1.98
CA PHE A 92 4.13 -2.82 1.46
C PHE A 92 4.01 -1.79 2.58
N HIS A 93 5.11 -1.13 2.95
CA HIS A 93 5.08 -0.19 4.08
C HIS A 93 4.53 1.19 3.71
N PHE A 94 4.72 1.61 2.45
CA PHE A 94 4.30 2.93 1.99
C PHE A 94 3.98 2.90 0.50
N ILE A 95 2.76 2.46 0.17
CA ILE A 95 2.30 2.32 -1.21
C ILE A 95 0.89 2.90 -1.37
N SER A 96 0.62 3.49 -2.52
CA SER A 96 -0.73 3.89 -2.92
C SER A 96 -1.44 2.78 -3.69
N GLY A 97 -2.77 2.88 -3.77
CA GLY A 97 -3.55 1.94 -4.58
C GLY A 97 -3.10 1.93 -6.04
N PHE A 98 -2.82 3.12 -6.60
CA PHE A 98 -2.36 3.24 -7.98
C PHE A 98 -0.99 2.59 -8.22
N GLU A 99 0.01 2.87 -7.37
CA GLU A 99 1.34 2.25 -7.48
C GLU A 99 1.26 0.72 -7.41
N TYR A 100 0.43 0.18 -6.50
CA TYR A 100 0.22 -1.26 -6.41
C TYR A 100 -0.35 -1.83 -7.71
N THR A 101 -1.41 -1.22 -8.26
CA THR A 101 -2.04 -1.71 -9.51
C THR A 101 -1.09 -1.65 -10.70
N LEU A 102 -0.28 -0.60 -10.83
CA LEU A 102 0.75 -0.50 -11.85
C LEU A 102 1.74 -1.66 -11.75
N TRP A 103 2.25 -1.93 -10.56
CA TRP A 103 3.19 -3.02 -10.35
C TRP A 103 2.56 -4.41 -10.56
N ALA A 104 1.33 -4.60 -10.10
CA ALA A 104 0.56 -5.83 -10.28
C ALA A 104 0.05 -6.03 -11.72
N LEU A 105 0.26 -5.05 -12.61
CA LEU A 105 -0.26 -5.04 -13.99
C LEU A 105 -1.79 -5.16 -14.07
N ASP A 106 -2.49 -4.65 -13.05
CA ASP A 106 -3.94 -4.69 -12.98
C ASP A 106 -4.55 -3.53 -13.79
N LYS A 107 -4.56 -3.72 -15.12
CA LYS A 107 -5.04 -2.72 -16.06
C LYS A 107 -6.49 -2.32 -15.82
N HIS A 108 -7.31 -3.31 -15.48
CA HIS A 108 -8.73 -3.08 -15.27
C HIS A 108 -8.93 -2.19 -14.04
N MET A 109 -8.25 -2.50 -12.93
CA MET A 109 -8.34 -1.72 -11.71
C MET A 109 -7.87 -0.28 -11.90
N TRP A 110 -6.68 -0.02 -12.47
CA TRP A 110 -6.25 1.38 -12.62
C TRP A 110 -7.14 2.17 -13.57
N THR A 111 -7.76 1.53 -14.58
CA THR A 111 -8.70 2.22 -15.48
C THR A 111 -9.92 2.70 -14.69
N ILE A 112 -10.52 1.83 -13.86
CA ILE A 112 -11.63 2.19 -12.97
C ILE A 112 -11.24 3.33 -12.02
N MET A 113 -10.03 3.28 -11.46
CA MET A 113 -9.55 4.33 -10.56
C MET A 113 -9.43 5.68 -11.25
N LEU A 114 -8.87 5.72 -12.47
CA LEU A 114 -8.69 6.94 -13.24
C LEU A 114 -10.04 7.54 -13.68
N ASP A 115 -11.02 6.71 -14.03
CA ASP A 115 -12.37 7.14 -14.42
C ASP A 115 -13.13 7.82 -13.26
N CYS A 116 -12.73 7.59 -12.01
CA CYS A 116 -13.32 8.25 -10.84
C CYS A 116 -12.80 9.68 -10.64
N ILE A 117 -11.74 10.11 -11.34
CA ILE A 117 -11.14 11.42 -11.16
C ILE A 117 -11.90 12.46 -12.01
N PRO A 118 -12.43 13.54 -11.40
CA PRO A 118 -13.17 14.54 -12.14
C PRO A 118 -12.27 15.34 -13.09
N GLN A 119 -12.79 15.72 -14.25
CA GLN A 119 -12.07 16.52 -15.25
C GLN A 119 -12.08 18.02 -14.92
N ASN A 120 -11.66 18.37 -13.70
CA ASN A 120 -11.63 19.75 -13.20
C ASN A 120 -10.22 20.14 -12.71
N LYS A 121 -10.09 21.34 -12.12
CA LYS A 121 -8.80 21.85 -11.63
C LYS A 121 -8.18 20.96 -10.54
N GLU A 122 -8.99 20.34 -9.68
CA GLU A 122 -8.50 19.45 -8.62
C GLU A 122 -8.06 18.11 -9.18
N GLY A 123 -8.85 17.50 -10.08
CA GLY A 123 -8.46 16.27 -10.76
C GLY A 123 -7.16 16.42 -11.53
N LYS A 124 -6.90 17.56 -12.16
CA LYS A 124 -5.60 17.87 -12.80
C LYS A 124 -4.42 17.81 -11.81
N LYS A 125 -4.60 18.26 -10.56
CA LYS A 125 -3.57 18.15 -9.52
C LYS A 125 -3.31 16.70 -9.14
N VAL A 126 -4.38 15.90 -9.02
CA VAL A 126 -4.28 14.47 -8.75
C VAL A 126 -3.56 13.74 -9.89
N PHE A 127 -3.88 14.04 -11.16
CA PHE A 127 -3.16 13.45 -12.30
C PHE A 127 -1.66 13.79 -12.31
N ALA A 128 -1.27 15.01 -11.92
CA ALA A 128 0.14 15.37 -11.79
C ALA A 128 0.86 14.54 -10.70
N GLN A 129 0.18 14.28 -9.58
CA GLN A 129 0.70 13.38 -8.53
C GLN A 129 0.80 11.94 -9.04
N LEU A 130 -0.22 11.41 -9.72
CA LEU A 130 -0.21 10.07 -10.30
C LEU A 130 0.94 9.89 -11.31
N LEU A 131 1.22 10.90 -12.13
CA LEU A 131 2.37 10.88 -13.04
C LEU A 131 3.70 10.78 -12.28
N SER A 132 3.84 11.50 -11.16
CA SER A 132 5.01 11.37 -10.28
C SER A 132 5.10 9.98 -9.66
N GLN A 133 3.99 9.38 -9.22
CA GLN A 133 3.96 8.02 -8.69
C GLN A 133 4.36 6.99 -9.75
N TYR A 134 3.81 7.11 -10.96
CA TYR A 134 4.17 6.26 -12.09
C TYR A 134 5.67 6.33 -12.38
N ASN A 135 6.23 7.54 -12.49
CA ASN A 135 7.66 7.71 -12.76
C ASN A 135 8.51 7.03 -11.68
N LYS A 136 8.14 7.19 -10.40
CA LYS A 136 8.82 6.51 -9.29
C LYS A 136 8.77 4.99 -9.42
N VAL A 137 7.60 4.40 -9.65
CA VAL A 137 7.45 2.94 -9.81
C VAL A 137 8.24 2.44 -11.02
N LYS A 138 8.28 3.21 -12.11
CA LYS A 138 9.04 2.87 -13.32
C LYS A 138 10.55 2.89 -13.08
N THR A 139 11.08 3.84 -12.31
CA THR A 139 12.52 4.02 -12.12
C THR A 139 13.08 3.24 -10.93
N GLU A 140 12.31 3.16 -9.84
CA GLU A 140 12.74 2.59 -8.56
C GLU A 140 12.10 1.24 -8.28
N GLY A 141 10.97 0.91 -8.93
CA GLY A 141 10.18 -0.25 -8.61
C GLY A 141 9.34 -0.07 -7.35
N VAL A 142 8.98 -1.18 -6.73
CA VAL A 142 8.19 -1.22 -5.49
C VAL A 142 8.91 -2.04 -4.44
N THR A 143 8.91 -1.55 -3.21
CA THR A 143 9.55 -2.20 -2.06
C THR A 143 8.51 -2.87 -1.18
N TYR A 144 8.70 -4.15 -0.88
CA TYR A 144 7.85 -4.90 0.04
C TYR A 144 8.65 -5.88 0.89
N LYS A 145 8.05 -6.32 2.00
CA LYS A 145 8.57 -7.41 2.83
C LYS A 145 7.81 -8.69 2.52
N LEU A 146 8.54 -9.78 2.28
CA LEU A 146 8.01 -11.13 2.13
C LEU A 146 8.85 -12.08 2.98
N LYS A 147 8.22 -12.79 3.93
CA LYS A 147 8.92 -13.70 4.87
C LYS A 147 10.13 -13.02 5.55
N ALA A 148 9.93 -11.80 6.05
CA ALA A 148 10.94 -10.92 6.66
C ALA A 148 12.08 -10.42 5.74
N LYS A 149 12.12 -10.83 4.47
CA LYS A 149 13.08 -10.31 3.49
C LYS A 149 12.51 -9.08 2.79
N THR A 150 13.30 -8.01 2.74
CA THR A 150 12.98 -6.84 1.92
C THR A 150 13.32 -7.16 0.46
N VAL A 151 12.34 -6.97 -0.42
CA VAL A 151 12.49 -7.14 -1.86
C VAL A 151 12.18 -5.80 -2.52
N ILE A 152 13.02 -5.40 -3.46
CA ILE A 152 12.77 -4.30 -4.38
C ILE A 152 12.51 -4.95 -5.73
N GLU A 153 11.29 -4.81 -6.23
CA GLU A 153 10.89 -5.38 -7.51
C GLU A 153 10.61 -4.27 -8.52
N GLN A 154 11.41 -4.27 -9.59
CA GLN A 154 11.21 -3.35 -10.70
C GLN A 154 9.91 -3.67 -11.45
N HIS A 155 9.26 -2.64 -11.97
CA HIS A 155 8.10 -2.79 -12.85
C HIS A 155 8.49 -3.65 -14.07
N PHE A 156 7.71 -4.70 -14.36
CA PHE A 156 7.96 -5.68 -15.43
C PHE A 156 9.16 -6.64 -15.23
N ALA A 157 9.43 -7.08 -14.00
CA ALA A 157 10.52 -8.03 -13.74
C ALA A 157 10.18 -9.50 -14.09
N PHE A 158 9.89 -9.83 -15.35
CA PHE A 158 9.56 -11.22 -15.75
C PHE A 158 10.72 -12.21 -15.54
N LYS A 159 11.97 -11.76 -15.64
CA LYS A 159 13.17 -12.60 -15.53
C LYS A 159 13.24 -13.33 -14.18
N ASN A 160 13.01 -12.61 -13.08
CA ASN A 160 13.11 -13.16 -11.73
C ASN A 160 11.78 -13.68 -11.18
N THR A 161 10.68 -13.52 -11.92
CA THR A 161 9.33 -13.95 -11.54
C THR A 161 8.88 -15.11 -12.43
N LEU A 162 8.06 -14.83 -13.45
CA LEU A 162 7.44 -15.82 -14.32
C LEU A 162 8.46 -16.71 -15.04
N ILE A 163 9.51 -16.13 -15.63
CA ILE A 163 10.52 -16.90 -16.37
C ILE A 163 11.24 -17.87 -15.43
N LYS A 164 11.65 -17.39 -14.25
CA LYS A 164 12.27 -18.25 -13.24
C LYS A 164 11.34 -19.36 -12.76
N ALA A 165 10.07 -19.04 -12.50
CA ALA A 165 9.08 -20.03 -12.06
C ALA A 165 8.83 -21.11 -13.14
N LEU A 166 8.69 -20.70 -14.41
CA LEU A 166 8.54 -21.62 -15.53
C LEU A 166 9.80 -22.48 -15.71
N GLN A 167 10.99 -21.90 -15.59
CA GLN A 167 12.24 -22.66 -15.68
C GLN A 167 12.32 -23.72 -14.57
N ILE A 168 11.95 -23.38 -13.33
CA ILE A 168 11.90 -24.36 -12.22
C ILE A 168 10.96 -25.53 -12.56
N GLN A 169 9.82 -25.27 -13.19
CA GLN A 169 8.89 -26.33 -13.62
C GLN A 169 9.47 -27.19 -14.75
N VAL A 170 10.11 -26.56 -15.74
CA VAL A 170 10.80 -27.27 -16.84
C VAL A 170 11.94 -28.14 -16.30
N ASP A 171 12.75 -27.62 -15.38
CA ASP A 171 13.86 -28.37 -14.77
C ASP A 171 13.33 -29.54 -13.94
N SER A 172 12.23 -29.35 -13.19
CA SER A 172 11.58 -30.42 -12.44
C SER A 172 10.99 -31.50 -13.35
N LEU A 173 10.51 -31.13 -14.55
CA LEU A 173 10.06 -32.07 -15.55
C LEU A 173 11.22 -32.86 -16.18
N ASN A 174 12.40 -32.27 -16.31
CA ASN A 174 13.54 -32.91 -16.95
C ASN A 174 14.46 -33.66 -15.96
N ALA A 175 14.21 -33.56 -14.66
CA ALA A 175 14.96 -34.28 -13.64
C ALA A 175 14.78 -35.81 -13.76
N PRO A 176 15.87 -36.60 -13.80
CA PRO A 176 15.79 -38.07 -13.82
C PRO A 176 15.30 -38.64 -12.47
N GLY A 177 14.32 -39.54 -12.51
CA GLY A 177 13.75 -40.19 -11.33
C GLY A 177 12.24 -40.47 -11.45
N ALA A 178 11.70 -41.37 -10.62
CA ALA A 178 10.28 -41.69 -10.60
C ALA A 178 9.45 -40.48 -10.18
N LYS A 179 8.61 -40.02 -11.10
CA LYS A 179 7.78 -38.84 -10.95
C LYS A 179 6.46 -39.20 -10.25
N ASN A 180 6.36 -38.94 -8.94
CA ASN A 180 5.14 -39.21 -8.18
C ASN A 180 4.26 -37.95 -8.13
N TRP A 181 3.36 -37.79 -9.11
CA TRP A 181 2.51 -36.60 -9.27
C TRP A 181 1.26 -36.60 -8.37
N LYS A 182 1.21 -37.45 -7.34
CA LYS A 182 0.12 -37.47 -6.36
C LYS A 182 0.66 -37.20 -4.97
N ALA A 183 0.50 -35.96 -4.53
CA ALA A 183 0.42 -35.54 -3.14
C ALA A 183 -0.59 -34.39 -3.05
#